data_AF-A0A2W6N7Q3-F1
#
_entry.id   AF-A0A2W6N7Q3-F1
#
_cell.length_a   1.000
_cell.length_b   1.000
_cell.length_c   1.000
_cell.angle_alpha   90.00
_cell.angle_beta   90.00
_cell.angle_gamma   90.00
#
_symmetry.space_group_name_H-M   'P 1'
#
loop_
_entity.id
_entity.type
_entity.pdbx_description
1 polymer ?
#
loop_
_entity_poly.entity_id
_entity_poly.type
_entity_poly.pdbx_seq_one_letter_code
_entity_poly.pdbx_strand_id
1 'polypeptide(L)'
;MKVRPKENLVKKENLSMNKEYVVYSVETSKNGEKFYRVQNDKNQVVPYSISLFDIVSEKVNSDWIMWQKPNNNSALLPKQFAYLSFWEDFYNDDLEALKIFNLVKEQLIEEEFDEEEINEIFELEIEDEITSVLSVLSKTKDNRFINPVIQYVKTKLEKNYEIDNTTVLAFQYLSFFKESDVENLFLYYLTNIELGDDQLTAVVNEYFSKK
;
A
#
# COMPACT_ATOMS: atom_id res chain seq x y z
N MET A 1 -8.16 -6.38 -9.24
CA MET A 1 -8.51 -7.81 -9.05
C MET A 1 -8.06 -8.24 -7.68
N LYS A 2 -8.96 -8.88 -6.91
CA LYS A 2 -8.67 -9.42 -5.58
C LYS A 2 -8.95 -10.92 -5.52
N VAL A 3 -8.13 -11.64 -4.75
CA VAL A 3 -8.22 -13.09 -4.59
C VAL A 3 -8.08 -13.47 -3.13
N ARG A 4 -8.69 -14.60 -2.73
CA ARG A 4 -8.60 -15.14 -1.37
C ARG A 4 -8.13 -16.60 -1.42
N PRO A 5 -7.22 -17.03 -0.54
CA PRO A 5 -6.79 -18.43 -0.52
C PRO A 5 -7.94 -19.38 -0.16
N LYS A 6 -7.97 -20.58 -0.76
CA LYS A 6 -8.96 -21.62 -0.47
C LYS A 6 -8.75 -22.26 0.90
N GLU A 7 -9.84 -22.66 1.57
CA GLU A 7 -9.92 -23.12 2.97
C GLU A 7 -9.08 -24.36 3.37
N ASN A 8 -8.26 -24.94 2.48
CA ASN A 8 -7.48 -26.16 2.75
C ASN A 8 -5.96 -26.00 2.53
N LEU A 9 -5.46 -24.77 2.42
CA LEU A 9 -4.04 -24.50 2.25
C LEU A 9 -3.35 -24.45 3.62
N VAL A 10 -2.85 -25.61 4.06
CA VAL A 10 -1.98 -25.73 5.25
C VAL A 10 -0.79 -24.78 5.09
N LYS A 11 -0.75 -23.65 5.83
CA LYS A 11 0.38 -22.81 6.32
C LYS A 11 1.69 -22.67 5.49
N LYS A 12 1.77 -23.19 4.27
CA LYS A 12 3.02 -23.48 3.55
C LYS A 12 3.43 -22.37 2.59
N GLU A 13 2.61 -21.34 2.42
CA GLU A 13 2.76 -20.41 1.30
C GLU A 13 2.87 -18.94 1.70
N ASN A 14 3.02 -18.62 3.00
CA ASN A 14 2.96 -17.24 3.50
C ASN A 14 1.66 -16.51 3.07
N LEU A 15 0.56 -17.26 3.01
CA LEU A 15 -0.77 -16.78 2.69
C LEU A 15 -1.71 -17.12 3.84
N SER A 16 -2.29 -16.10 4.44
CA SER A 16 -3.35 -16.16 5.45
C SER A 16 -4.70 -16.40 4.78
N MET A 17 -5.44 -17.42 5.25
CA MET A 17 -6.70 -17.87 4.63
C MET A 17 -7.83 -16.83 4.65
N ASN A 18 -7.84 -15.95 5.65
CA ASN A 18 -8.87 -14.93 5.80
C ASN A 18 -8.47 -13.58 5.19
N LYS A 19 -7.29 -13.47 4.58
CA LYS A 19 -6.81 -12.23 3.96
C LYS A 19 -7.14 -12.22 2.48
N GLU A 20 -7.56 -11.05 1.98
CA GLU A 20 -7.67 -10.78 0.56
C GLU A 20 -6.35 -10.25 0.01
N TYR A 21 -6.00 -10.65 -1.21
CA TYR A 21 -4.77 -10.25 -1.87
C TYR A 21 -5.08 -9.55 -3.17
N VAL A 22 -4.44 -8.41 -3.38
CA VAL A 22 -4.43 -7.70 -4.66
C VAL A 22 -3.54 -8.47 -5.63
N VAL A 23 -4.07 -8.73 -6.83
CA VAL A 23 -3.30 -9.35 -7.92
C VAL A 23 -2.62 -8.26 -8.73
N TYR A 24 -1.30 -8.37 -8.89
CA TYR A 24 -0.48 -7.46 -9.69
C TYR A 24 -0.29 -7.92 -11.14
N SER A 25 -0.38 -9.23 -11.39
CA SER A 25 -0.37 -9.79 -12.73
C SER A 25 -0.93 -11.20 -12.78
N VAL A 26 -1.57 -11.55 -13.90
CA VAL A 26 -1.93 -12.93 -14.25
C VAL A 26 -1.00 -13.41 -15.34
N GLU A 27 -0.13 -14.36 -15.03
CA GLU A 27 0.92 -14.83 -15.93
C GLU A 27 0.63 -16.26 -16.41
N THR A 28 0.96 -16.54 -17.67
CA THR A 28 0.88 -17.90 -18.24
C THR A 28 2.28 -18.41 -18.57
N SER A 29 2.64 -19.60 -18.10
CA SER A 29 3.89 -20.28 -18.42
C SER A 29 3.87 -20.88 -19.83
N LYS A 30 5.02 -21.34 -20.29
CA LYS A 30 5.16 -22.05 -21.58
C LYS A 30 4.30 -23.31 -21.67
N ASN A 31 3.98 -23.92 -20.53
CA ASN A 31 3.17 -25.13 -20.44
C ASN A 31 1.67 -24.84 -20.29
N GLY A 32 1.27 -23.56 -20.30
CA GLY A 32 -0.13 -23.14 -20.12
C GLY A 32 -0.57 -23.03 -18.65
N GLU A 33 0.32 -23.25 -17.69
CA GLU A 33 0.02 -23.05 -16.27
C GLU A 33 -0.15 -21.55 -15.98
N LYS A 34 -1.10 -21.22 -15.12
CA LYS A 34 -1.43 -19.83 -14.80
C LYS A 34 -1.07 -19.49 -13.36
N PHE A 35 -0.58 -18.28 -13.17
CA PHE A 35 -0.14 -17.78 -11.87
C PHE A 35 -0.72 -16.39 -11.59
N TYR A 36 -1.13 -16.16 -10.34
CA TYR A 36 -1.34 -14.84 -9.80
C TYR A 36 -0.09 -14.37 -9.10
N ARG A 37 0.37 -13.18 -9.42
CA ARG A 37 1.42 -12.51 -8.66
C ARG A 37 0.77 -11.62 -7.61
N VAL A 38 1.07 -11.89 -6.36
CA VAL A 38 0.53 -11.17 -5.19
C VAL A 38 1.65 -10.83 -4.22
N GLN A 39 1.41 -9.85 -3.36
CA GLN A 39 2.27 -9.56 -2.21
C GLN A 39 1.80 -10.40 -1.03
N ASN A 40 2.64 -11.32 -0.56
CA ASN A 40 2.28 -12.29 0.48
C ASN A 40 2.45 -11.71 1.90
N ASP A 41 2.14 -12.49 2.93
CA ASP A 41 2.23 -12.08 4.35
C ASP A 41 3.66 -11.75 4.83
N LYS A 42 4.67 -12.11 4.04
CA LYS A 42 6.08 -11.75 4.26
C LYS A 42 6.51 -10.54 3.44
N ASN A 43 5.55 -9.79 2.90
CA ASN A 43 5.79 -8.61 2.07
C ASN A 43 6.52 -8.92 0.76
N GLN A 44 6.45 -10.17 0.27
CA GLN A 44 7.14 -10.59 -0.94
C GLN A 44 6.16 -10.63 -2.11
N VAL A 45 6.49 -9.96 -3.20
CA VAL A 45 5.70 -9.99 -4.44
C VAL A 45 6.12 -11.20 -5.27
N VAL A 46 5.39 -12.30 -5.25
CA VAL A 46 5.78 -13.57 -5.89
C VAL A 46 4.61 -14.26 -6.59
N PRO A 47 4.87 -15.12 -7.60
CA PRO A 47 3.81 -15.83 -8.31
C PRO A 47 3.34 -17.07 -7.53
N TYR A 48 2.02 -17.25 -7.45
CA TYR A 48 1.35 -18.41 -6.90
C TYR A 48 0.41 -19.02 -7.94
N SER A 49 0.23 -20.34 -7.91
CA SER A 49 -0.74 -21.02 -8.80
C SER A 49 -2.15 -20.45 -8.60
N ILE A 50 -2.87 -20.15 -9.69
CA ILE A 50 -4.25 -19.66 -9.60
C ILE A 50 -5.19 -20.67 -8.92
N SER A 51 -4.84 -21.96 -8.90
CA SER A 51 -5.65 -23.01 -8.28
C SER A 51 -5.83 -22.83 -6.77
N LEU A 52 -4.93 -22.07 -6.15
CA LEU A 52 -4.86 -21.83 -4.71
C LEU A 52 -5.92 -20.82 -4.24
N PHE A 53 -6.53 -20.06 -5.16
CA PHE A 53 -7.39 -18.95 -4.80
C PHE A 53 -8.82 -19.10 -5.33
N ASP A 54 -9.74 -18.49 -4.58
CA ASP A 54 -11.04 -18.05 -5.07
C ASP A 54 -10.95 -16.56 -5.46
N ILE A 55 -11.65 -16.16 -6.52
CA ILE A 55 -11.68 -14.76 -6.94
C ILE A 55 -12.71 -14.03 -6.09
N VAL A 56 -12.28 -12.92 -5.48
CA VAL A 56 -13.15 -12.03 -4.69
C VAL A 56 -13.64 -10.86 -5.54
N SER A 57 -12.74 -10.28 -6.33
CA SER A 57 -13.05 -9.17 -7.23
C SER A 57 -12.41 -9.43 -8.59
N GLU A 58 -13.24 -9.52 -9.63
CA GLU A 58 -12.81 -9.60 -11.03
C GLU A 58 -12.49 -8.22 -11.63
N LYS A 59 -12.59 -7.13 -10.85
CA LYS A 59 -12.27 -5.80 -11.35
C LYS A 59 -10.86 -5.81 -11.93
N VAL A 60 -10.77 -5.39 -13.19
CA VAL A 60 -9.51 -5.19 -13.87
C VAL A 60 -9.40 -3.69 -14.06
N ASN A 61 -8.40 -3.09 -13.42
CA ASN A 61 -8.15 -1.65 -13.47
C ASN A 61 -7.95 -1.21 -14.94
N SER A 62 -8.37 0.02 -15.24
CA SER A 62 -8.36 0.64 -16.58
C SER A 62 -7.07 0.50 -17.38
N ASP A 63 -5.91 0.39 -16.70
CA ASP A 63 -4.59 0.37 -17.33
C ASP A 63 -4.02 -1.03 -17.62
N TRP A 64 -4.79 -2.09 -17.40
CA TRP A 64 -4.34 -3.45 -17.65
C TRP A 64 -4.38 -3.82 -19.13
N ILE A 65 -3.33 -4.49 -19.59
CA ILE A 65 -3.19 -4.95 -20.98
C ILE A 65 -2.83 -6.43 -21.03
N MET A 66 -3.20 -7.08 -22.13
CA MET A 66 -2.68 -8.40 -22.47
C MET A 66 -1.32 -8.23 -23.16
N TRP A 67 -0.24 -8.42 -22.40
CA TRP A 67 1.11 -8.36 -22.92
C TRP A 67 1.56 -9.72 -23.45
N GLN A 68 1.88 -9.77 -24.75
CA GLN A 68 2.42 -10.94 -25.43
C GLN A 68 3.95 -10.93 -25.31
N LYS A 69 4.50 -11.84 -24.50
CA LYS A 69 5.95 -11.96 -24.31
C LYS A 69 6.57 -12.68 -25.53
N PRO A 70 7.86 -12.43 -25.85
CA PRO A 70 8.54 -13.02 -27.02
C PRO A 70 8.63 -14.56 -27.10
N ASN A 71 8.13 -15.30 -26.10
CA ASN A 71 8.28 -16.74 -25.94
C ASN A 71 6.94 -17.52 -25.92
N ASN A 72 5.89 -17.01 -26.57
CA ASN A 72 4.51 -17.53 -26.49
C ASN A 72 3.92 -17.56 -25.07
N ASN A 73 4.51 -16.80 -24.14
CA ASN A 73 3.93 -16.54 -22.84
C ASN A 73 3.08 -15.27 -22.95
N SER A 74 1.99 -15.20 -22.20
CA SER A 74 1.20 -13.98 -22.06
C SER A 74 1.08 -13.59 -20.60
N ALA A 75 0.96 -12.30 -20.34
CA ALA A 75 0.60 -11.78 -19.04
C ALA A 75 -0.50 -10.74 -19.19
N LEU A 76 -1.54 -10.85 -18.37
CA LEU A 76 -2.48 -9.77 -18.14
C LEU A 76 -1.96 -8.97 -16.94
N LEU A 77 -1.54 -7.72 -17.18
CA LEU A 77 -0.88 -6.88 -16.19
C LEU A 77 -1.07 -5.39 -16.48
N PRO A 78 -0.86 -4.50 -15.49
CA PRO A 78 -0.76 -3.05 -15.71
C PRO A 78 0.26 -2.72 -16.82
N LYS A 79 -0.09 -1.82 -17.75
CA LYS A 79 0.77 -1.44 -18.90
C LYS A 79 2.19 -1.03 -18.48
N GLN A 80 2.35 -0.47 -17.29
CA GLN A 80 3.63 -0.01 -16.74
C GLN A 80 4.59 -1.17 -16.46
N PHE A 81 4.08 -2.38 -16.21
CA PHE A 81 4.88 -3.59 -16.00
C PHE A 81 5.24 -4.30 -17.31
N ALA A 82 4.76 -3.80 -18.46
CA ALA A 82 4.81 -4.50 -19.75
C ALA A 82 6.14 -4.36 -20.49
N TYR A 83 7.26 -4.69 -19.83
CA TYR A 83 8.56 -4.80 -20.46
C TYR A 83 9.35 -5.99 -19.91
N LEU A 84 10.32 -6.48 -20.71
CA LEU A 84 10.89 -7.82 -20.55
C LEU A 84 11.48 -8.09 -19.16
N SER A 85 12.22 -7.11 -18.62
CA SER A 85 12.98 -7.24 -17.38
C SER A 85 12.25 -6.71 -16.14
N PHE A 86 10.99 -6.26 -16.23
CA PHE A 86 10.34 -5.55 -15.11
C PHE A 86 10.46 -6.27 -13.76
N TRP A 87 10.10 -7.56 -13.70
CA TRP A 87 10.21 -8.32 -12.45
C TRP A 87 11.66 -8.54 -12.01
N GLU A 88 12.59 -8.72 -12.94
CA GLU A 88 14.01 -8.86 -12.62
C GLU A 88 14.56 -7.55 -12.04
N ASP A 89 14.26 -6.42 -12.67
CA ASP A 89 14.64 -5.09 -12.22
C ASP A 89 14.02 -4.78 -10.85
N PHE A 90 12.74 -5.10 -10.66
CA PHE A 90 12.05 -4.97 -9.37
C PHE A 90 12.72 -5.79 -8.26
N TYR A 91 13.10 -7.05 -8.54
CA TYR A 91 13.77 -7.89 -7.55
C TYR A 91 15.24 -7.53 -7.30
N ASN A 92 15.85 -6.77 -8.21
CA ASN A 92 17.19 -6.23 -8.04
C ASN A 92 17.20 -4.83 -7.41
N ASP A 93 16.07 -4.41 -6.82
CA ASP A 93 15.88 -3.10 -6.21
C ASP A 93 16.19 -1.93 -7.16
N ASP A 94 15.91 -2.10 -8.47
CA ASP A 94 16.03 -1.02 -9.44
C ASP A 94 15.06 0.12 -9.07
N LEU A 95 15.62 1.33 -8.95
CA LEU A 95 14.87 2.50 -8.46
C LEU A 95 13.67 2.84 -9.35
N GLU A 96 13.77 2.67 -10.67
CA GLU A 96 12.67 2.99 -11.57
C GLU A 96 11.60 1.90 -11.52
N ALA A 97 11.99 0.62 -11.45
CA ALA A 97 11.05 -0.49 -11.27
C ALA A 97 10.28 -0.38 -9.94
N LEU A 98 10.95 -0.03 -8.84
CA LEU A 98 10.31 0.20 -7.53
C LEU A 98 9.32 1.37 -7.57
N LYS A 99 9.69 2.49 -8.22
CA LYS A 99 8.78 3.64 -8.40
C LYS A 99 7.55 3.24 -9.20
N ILE A 100 7.73 2.51 -10.30
CA ILE A 100 6.64 2.01 -11.14
C ILE A 100 5.72 1.08 -10.35
N PHE A 101 6.29 0.17 -9.56
CA PHE A 101 5.53 -0.74 -8.71
C PHE A 101 4.67 0.01 -7.70
N ASN A 102 5.26 0.97 -6.99
CA ASN A 102 4.54 1.78 -6.00
C ASN A 102 3.42 2.61 -6.63
N LEU A 103 3.66 3.22 -7.80
CA LEU A 103 2.64 3.95 -8.55
C LEU A 103 1.44 3.06 -8.87
N VAL A 104 1.70 1.85 -9.37
CA VAL A 104 0.64 0.89 -9.70
C VAL A 104 -0.07 0.40 -8.44
N LYS A 105 0.66 0.15 -7.35
CA LYS A 105 0.08 -0.25 -6.07
C LYS A 105 -0.90 0.81 -5.54
N GLU A 106 -0.50 2.08 -5.55
CA GLU A 106 -1.34 3.20 -5.16
C GLU A 106 -2.61 3.30 -6.02
N GLN A 107 -2.48 3.15 -7.34
CA GLN A 107 -3.63 3.15 -8.25
C GLN A 107 -4.60 1.99 -7.96
N LEU A 108 -4.07 0.80 -7.64
CA LEU A 108 -4.90 -0.34 -7.27
C LEU A 108 -5.60 -0.11 -5.92
N ILE A 109 -4.95 0.53 -4.96
CA ILE A 109 -5.58 0.92 -3.70
C ILE A 109 -6.75 1.86 -3.97
N GLU A 110 -6.54 2.91 -4.77
CA GLU A 110 -7.57 3.90 -5.11
C GLU A 110 -8.81 3.28 -5.79
N GLU A 111 -8.62 2.28 -6.66
CA GLU A 111 -9.71 1.69 -7.45
C GLU A 111 -10.40 0.47 -6.80
N GLU A 112 -9.69 -0.26 -5.93
CA GLU A 112 -10.20 -1.52 -5.36
C GLU A 112 -10.62 -1.41 -3.89
N PHE A 113 -9.93 -0.59 -3.08
CA PHE A 113 -10.09 -0.62 -1.63
C PHE A 113 -11.30 0.20 -1.23
N ASP A 114 -12.14 -0.38 -0.38
CA ASP A 114 -13.19 0.36 0.29
C ASP A 114 -12.72 0.93 1.64
N GLU A 115 -13.65 1.59 2.33
CA GLU A 115 -13.39 2.22 3.61
C GLU A 115 -13.08 1.22 4.73
N GLU A 116 -13.68 0.02 4.70
CA GLU A 116 -13.45 -1.02 5.69
C GLU A 116 -12.02 -1.56 5.56
N GLU A 117 -11.59 -1.83 4.32
CA GLU A 117 -10.23 -2.30 4.03
C GLU A 117 -9.16 -1.28 4.43
N ILE A 118 -9.38 0.02 4.16
CA ILE A 118 -8.44 1.08 4.58
C ILE A 118 -8.34 1.16 6.11
N ASN A 119 -9.47 1.05 6.82
CA ASN A 119 -9.47 1.07 8.27
C ASN A 119 -8.73 -0.14 8.86
N GLU A 120 -8.94 -1.34 8.30
CA GLU A 120 -8.23 -2.56 8.73
C GLU A 120 -6.70 -2.41 8.61
N ILE A 121 -6.20 -1.75 7.56
CA ILE A 121 -4.76 -1.47 7.40
C ILE A 121 -4.20 -0.65 8.57
N PHE A 122 -4.93 0.38 9.01
CA PHE A 122 -4.52 1.20 10.16
C PHE A 122 -4.61 0.42 11.47
N GLU A 123 -5.64 -0.42 11.65
CA GLU A 123 -5.81 -1.26 12.85
C GLU A 123 -4.72 -2.32 13.00
N LEU A 124 -4.29 -2.93 11.89
CA LEU A 124 -3.24 -3.94 11.88
C LEU A 124 -1.82 -3.35 11.96
N GLU A 125 -1.68 -2.03 11.92
CA GLU A 125 -0.39 -1.31 11.98
C GLU A 125 0.64 -1.80 10.92
N ILE A 126 0.19 -2.22 9.72
CA ILE A 126 1.09 -2.74 8.67
C ILE A 126 1.78 -1.59 7.93
N GLU A 127 3.01 -1.27 8.33
CA GLU A 127 3.70 -0.02 7.96
C GLU A 127 3.82 0.24 6.45
N ASP A 128 4.19 -0.76 5.65
CA ASP A 128 4.31 -0.61 4.19
C ASP A 128 2.95 -0.41 3.48
N GLU A 129 1.89 -1.00 4.04
CA GLU A 129 0.53 -0.80 3.54
C GLU A 129 0.02 0.60 3.94
N ILE A 130 0.25 1.01 5.20
CA ILE A 130 -0.08 2.36 5.69
C ILE A 130 0.62 3.44 4.85
N THR A 131 1.91 3.27 4.53
CA THR A 131 2.65 4.21 3.66
C THR A 131 1.97 4.39 2.31
N SER A 132 1.53 3.27 1.70
CA SER A 132 0.88 3.29 0.39
C SER A 132 -0.50 3.96 0.47
N VAL A 133 -1.27 3.65 1.52
CA VAL A 133 -2.57 4.26 1.80
C VAL A 133 -2.43 5.76 2.02
N LEU A 134 -1.52 6.20 2.88
CA LEU A 134 -1.28 7.62 3.17
C LEU A 134 -0.91 8.41 1.90
N SER A 135 -0.12 7.82 0.99
CA SER A 135 0.18 8.42 -0.30
C SER A 135 -1.08 8.65 -1.14
N VAL A 136 -1.96 7.64 -1.23
CA VAL A 136 -3.25 7.75 -1.94
C VAL A 136 -4.14 8.81 -1.29
N LEU A 137 -4.36 8.72 0.03
CA LEU A 137 -5.19 9.67 0.77
C LEU A 137 -4.69 11.11 0.66
N SER A 138 -3.38 11.32 0.63
CA SER A 138 -2.77 12.64 0.41
C SER A 138 -3.03 13.19 -0.98
N LYS A 139 -2.95 12.34 -2.02
CA LYS A 139 -3.21 12.72 -3.41
C LYS A 139 -4.67 13.08 -3.63
N THR A 140 -5.58 12.29 -3.08
CA THR A 140 -7.03 12.50 -3.21
C THR A 140 -7.57 13.54 -2.22
N LYS A 141 -6.80 13.88 -1.20
CA LYS A 141 -7.19 14.75 -0.07
C LYS A 141 -8.46 14.25 0.61
N ASP A 142 -8.60 12.93 0.73
CA ASP A 142 -9.76 12.30 1.35
C ASP A 142 -9.71 12.49 2.86
N ASN A 143 -10.66 13.22 3.44
CA ASN A 143 -10.66 13.56 4.87
C ASN A 143 -11.36 12.53 5.76
N ARG A 144 -12.01 11.49 5.18
CA ARG A 144 -12.76 10.49 5.96
C ARG A 144 -11.88 9.73 6.96
N PHE A 145 -10.58 9.65 6.69
CA PHE A 145 -9.62 8.87 7.45
C PHE A 145 -8.77 9.70 8.41
N ILE A 146 -9.11 10.97 8.67
CA ILE A 146 -8.39 11.82 9.64
C ILE A 146 -8.28 11.13 11.00
N ASN A 147 -9.40 10.62 11.54
CA ASN A 147 -9.41 9.99 12.86
C ASN A 147 -8.55 8.72 12.95
N PRO A 148 -8.67 7.74 12.02
CA PRO A 148 -7.75 6.61 11.95
C PRO A 148 -6.27 7.03 11.93
N VAL A 149 -5.91 8.03 11.11
CA VAL A 149 -4.53 8.51 11.02
C VAL A 149 -4.07 9.20 12.31
N ILE A 150 -4.93 9.98 12.97
CA ILE A 150 -4.63 10.57 14.28
C ILE A 150 -4.33 9.47 15.32
N GLN A 151 -5.13 8.40 15.37
CA GLN A 151 -4.93 7.30 16.33
C GLN A 151 -3.62 6.55 16.06
N TYR A 152 -3.32 6.27 14.80
CA TYR A 152 -2.04 5.71 14.38
C TYR A 152 -0.86 6.57 14.86
N VAL A 153 -0.91 7.88 14.59
CA VAL A 153 0.15 8.82 14.99
C VAL A 153 0.32 8.88 16.50
N LYS A 154 -0.78 9.01 17.27
CA LYS A 154 -0.71 9.03 18.74
C LYS A 154 -0.03 7.78 19.28
N THR A 155 -0.43 6.63 18.76
CA THR A 155 0.12 5.34 19.15
C THR A 155 1.63 5.26 18.84
N LYS A 156 2.07 5.78 17.69
CA LYS A 156 3.49 5.85 17.33
C LYS A 156 4.28 6.81 18.23
N LEU A 157 3.75 8.01 18.51
CA LEU A 157 4.39 8.99 19.38
C LEU A 157 4.53 8.50 20.83
N GLU A 158 3.59 7.69 21.32
CA GLU A 158 3.65 7.10 22.66
C GLU A 158 4.61 5.89 22.77
N LYS A 159 4.75 5.12 21.67
CA LYS A 159 5.54 3.87 21.64
C LYS A 159 7.01 4.08 21.25
N ASN A 160 7.35 5.05 20.39
CA ASN A 160 8.65 5.12 19.72
C ASN A 160 9.50 6.33 20.16
N TYR A 161 10.80 6.08 20.34
CA TYR A 161 11.82 7.13 20.51
C TYR A 161 12.39 7.65 19.18
N GLU A 162 12.16 6.95 18.06
CA GLU A 162 12.67 7.31 16.73
C GLU A 162 11.51 7.39 15.74
N ILE A 163 11.42 8.51 15.03
CA ILE A 163 10.31 8.82 14.12
C ILE A 163 10.62 8.24 12.74
N ASP A 164 9.71 7.40 12.25
CA ASP A 164 9.80 6.78 10.93
C ASP A 164 9.20 7.67 9.83
N ASN A 165 9.57 7.38 8.58
CA ASN A 165 9.06 8.11 7.40
C ASN A 165 7.53 8.02 7.29
N THR A 166 6.94 6.91 7.74
CA THR A 166 5.49 6.68 7.72
C THR A 166 4.75 7.68 8.62
N THR A 167 5.31 7.96 9.80
CA THR A 167 4.82 8.97 10.74
C THR A 167 4.92 10.37 10.13
N VAL A 168 6.03 10.68 9.44
CA VAL A 168 6.17 11.96 8.73
C VAL A 168 5.10 12.11 7.64
N LEU A 169 4.85 11.07 6.85
CA LEU A 169 3.79 11.06 5.84
C LEU A 169 2.40 11.24 6.46
N ALA A 170 2.15 10.64 7.62
CA ALA A 170 0.89 10.81 8.34
C ALA A 170 0.68 12.26 8.78
N PHE A 171 1.72 12.92 9.32
CA PHE A 171 1.66 14.36 9.64
C PHE A 171 1.43 15.21 8.39
N GLN A 172 2.11 14.92 7.29
CA GLN A 172 1.93 15.63 6.02
C GLN A 172 0.49 15.51 5.51
N TYR A 173 -0.07 14.31 5.51
CA TYR A 173 -1.46 14.07 5.18
C TYR A 173 -2.40 14.89 6.06
N LEU A 174 -2.24 14.81 7.38
CA LEU A 174 -3.09 15.55 8.33
C LEU A 174 -2.98 17.06 8.13
N SER A 175 -1.81 17.57 7.73
CA SER A 175 -1.57 18.99 7.50
C SER A 175 -2.43 19.61 6.40
N PHE A 176 -3.03 18.80 5.52
CA PHE A 176 -3.96 19.29 4.50
C PHE A 176 -5.30 19.76 5.09
N PHE A 177 -5.64 19.36 6.32
CA PHE A 177 -6.98 19.55 6.88
C PHE A 177 -6.98 20.52 8.06
N LYS A 178 -7.79 21.59 7.95
CA LYS A 178 -7.99 22.59 9.00
C LYS A 178 -9.10 22.16 9.96
N GLU A 179 -8.90 21.02 10.61
CA GLU A 179 -9.86 20.43 11.55
C GLU A 179 -9.34 20.50 12.99
N SER A 180 -10.25 20.71 13.95
CA SER A 180 -9.90 20.91 15.36
C SER A 180 -9.13 19.73 15.95
N ASP A 181 -9.44 18.51 15.52
CA ASP A 181 -8.76 17.31 16.04
C ASP A 181 -7.31 17.20 15.54
N VAL A 182 -7.05 17.68 14.32
CA VAL A 182 -5.68 17.83 13.78
C VAL A 182 -4.92 18.92 14.54
N GLU A 183 -5.55 20.08 14.76
CA GLU A 183 -4.95 21.15 15.56
C GLU A 183 -4.59 20.69 16.97
N ASN A 184 -5.50 19.96 17.62
CA ASN A 184 -5.29 19.40 18.95
C ASN A 184 -4.11 18.42 18.97
N LEU A 185 -3.99 17.55 17.96
CA LEU A 185 -2.84 16.64 17.83
C LEU A 185 -1.53 17.41 17.65
N PHE A 186 -1.51 18.42 16.79
CA PHE A 186 -0.30 19.21 16.51
C PHE A 186 0.14 20.04 17.71
N LEU A 187 -0.81 20.63 18.44
CA LEU A 187 -0.51 21.29 19.71
C LEU A 187 0.03 20.30 20.74
N TYR A 188 -0.60 19.12 20.86
CA TYR A 188 -0.13 18.05 21.74
C TYR A 188 1.32 17.64 21.41
N TYR A 189 1.65 17.47 20.13
CA TYR A 189 3.00 17.16 19.66
C TYR A 189 4.00 18.24 20.13
N LEU A 190 3.70 19.52 19.91
CA LEU A 190 4.58 20.63 20.30
C LEU A 190 4.76 20.78 21.81
N THR A 191 3.77 20.38 22.62
CA THR A 191 3.85 20.53 24.09
C THR A 191 4.50 19.36 24.82
N ASN A 192 4.62 18.17 24.21
CA ASN A 192 4.96 16.94 24.94
C ASN A 192 6.25 16.24 24.49
N ILE A 193 6.87 16.61 23.37
CA ILE A 193 8.04 15.88 22.87
C ILE A 193 9.33 16.64 23.23
N GLU A 194 9.95 16.21 24.33
CA GLU A 194 11.20 16.80 24.87
C GLU A 194 12.43 16.61 23.95
N LEU A 195 12.28 15.91 22.81
CA LEU A 195 13.29 15.71 21.76
C LEU A 195 12.64 15.77 20.36
N GLY A 196 11.88 16.83 20.08
CA GLY A 196 11.10 16.97 18.83
C GLY A 196 11.89 16.63 17.57
N ASP A 197 11.22 15.99 16.62
CA ASP A 197 11.80 15.67 15.31
C ASP A 197 11.71 16.88 14.39
N ASP A 198 12.82 17.21 13.72
CA ASP A 198 12.90 18.40 12.88
C ASP A 198 11.91 18.35 11.71
N GLN A 199 11.63 17.17 11.14
CA GLN A 199 10.71 17.02 10.01
C GLN A 199 9.26 17.18 10.45
N LEU A 200 8.85 16.51 11.53
CA LEU A 200 7.49 16.69 12.07
C LEU A 200 7.26 18.13 12.51
N THR A 201 8.26 18.73 13.18
CA THR A 201 8.21 20.13 13.61
C THR A 201 8.08 21.08 12.42
N ALA A 202 8.77 20.82 11.32
CA ALA A 202 8.63 21.61 10.09
C ALA A 202 7.21 21.52 9.52
N VAL A 203 6.62 20.32 9.45
CA VAL A 203 5.25 20.12 8.97
C VAL A 203 4.24 20.88 9.84
N VAL A 204 4.36 20.77 11.16
CA VAL A 204 3.46 21.46 12.10
C VAL A 204 3.61 22.98 12.03
N ASN A 205 4.83 23.49 11.93
CA ASN A 205 5.07 24.92 11.79
C ASN A 205 4.49 25.46 10.47
N GLU A 206 4.70 24.74 9.37
CA GLU A 206 4.11 25.09 8.08
C GLU A 206 2.59 25.14 8.17
N TYR A 207 1.98 24.16 8.84
CA TYR A 207 0.55 24.12 9.08
C TYR A 207 0.01 25.39 9.75
N PHE A 208 0.63 25.84 10.86
CA PHE A 208 0.19 27.04 11.57
C PHE A 208 0.57 28.35 10.86
N SER A 209 1.57 28.33 9.98
CA SER A 209 2.01 29.50 9.21
C SER A 209 1.05 29.89 8.07
N LYS A 210 0.34 28.90 7.51
CA LYS A 210 -0.65 29.10 6.45
C LYS A 210 -1.95 29.65 7.05
N LYS A 211 -2.02 30.98 7.18
CA LYS A 211 -3.25 31.74 7.47
C LYS A 211 -3.91 32.22 6.18
#